data_AF-A0A923R396-F1
#
_entry.id   AF-A0A923R396-F1
#
_cell.length_a   1.000
_cell.length_b   1.000
_cell.length_c   1.000
_cell.angle_alpha   90.00
_cell.angle_beta   90.00
_cell.angle_gamma   90.00
#
_symmetry.space_group_name_H-M   'P 1'
#
loop_
_entity.id
_entity.type
_entity.pdbx_description
1 polymer ?
#
loop_
_entity_poly.entity_id
_entity_poly.type
_entity_poly.pdbx_seq_one_letter_code
_entity_poly.pdbx_strand_id
1 'polypeptide(L)'
;MKFWQLLDIFRDEKNIIEDEFKKEEWKHYFGLYKNLESIIRCQKRDVLDMKIDYLLLKNICSNSKKKIYFSTSKKIIYSYQNLDTDQEIVILKAIDLFNHDAIEEVFEKTFSQLK
;
A
#
# COMPACT_ATOMS: atom_id res chain seq x y z
N MET A 1 -8.38 0.13 4.87
CA MET A 1 -7.01 0.65 4.99
C MET A 1 -7.04 2.09 5.49
N LYS A 2 -6.10 2.48 6.34
CA LYS A 2 -5.90 3.84 6.85
C LYS A 2 -4.95 4.65 5.95
N PHE A 3 -4.97 5.98 6.07
CA PHE A 3 -4.15 6.87 5.24
C PHE A 3 -2.66 6.57 5.40
N TRP A 4 -2.15 6.43 6.63
CA TRP A 4 -0.73 6.11 6.83
C TRP A 4 -0.34 4.73 6.25
N GLN A 5 -1.25 3.75 6.32
CA GLN A 5 -1.03 2.39 5.81
C GLN A 5 -0.87 2.37 4.29
N LEU A 6 -1.67 3.19 3.59
CA LEU A 6 -1.54 3.37 2.15
C LEU A 6 -0.17 3.97 1.81
N LEU A 7 0.22 5.03 2.50
CA LEU A 7 1.48 5.70 2.25
C LEU A 7 2.69 4.80 2.50
N ASP A 8 2.61 3.94 3.49
CA ASP A 8 3.68 2.99 3.80
C ASP A 8 3.77 1.88 2.75
N ILE A 9 2.66 1.21 2.40
CA ILE A 9 2.66 0.15 1.37
C ILE A 9 3.21 0.67 0.03
N PHE A 10 2.83 1.89 -0.38
CA PHE A 10 3.17 2.48 -1.67
C PHE A 10 4.33 3.50 -1.60
N ARG A 11 5.17 3.46 -0.56
CA ARG A 11 6.25 4.43 -0.32
C ARG A 11 7.29 4.54 -1.44
N ASP A 12 7.48 3.48 -2.21
CA ASP A 12 8.35 3.33 -3.38
C ASP A 12 7.65 3.70 -4.70
N GLU A 13 6.33 3.87 -4.68
CA GLU A 13 5.49 4.18 -5.84
C GLU A 13 4.78 5.54 -5.68
N LYS A 14 5.50 6.54 -5.15
CA LYS A 14 4.95 7.87 -4.79
C LYS A 14 4.20 8.56 -5.93
N ASN A 15 4.67 8.41 -7.17
CA ASN A 15 4.06 9.03 -8.34
C ASN A 15 2.60 8.60 -8.51
N ILE A 16 2.29 7.33 -8.24
CA ILE A 16 0.95 6.78 -8.41
C ILE A 16 -0.01 7.39 -7.38
N ILE A 17 0.45 7.55 -6.13
CA ILE A 17 -0.31 8.22 -5.08
C ILE A 17 -0.54 9.69 -5.47
N GLU A 18 0.51 10.38 -5.89
CA GLU A 18 0.42 11.80 -6.25
C GLU A 18 -0.52 12.05 -7.41
N ASP A 19 -0.46 11.23 -8.46
CA ASP A 19 -1.29 11.39 -9.65
C ASP A 19 -2.76 11.11 -9.36
N GLU A 20 -3.06 10.14 -8.49
CA GLU A 20 -4.42 9.92 -8.05
C GLU A 20 -4.94 11.05 -7.15
N PHE A 21 -4.13 11.53 -6.19
CA PHE A 21 -4.52 12.62 -5.29
C PHE A 21 -4.72 13.95 -6.01
N LYS A 22 -4.04 14.20 -7.14
CA LYS A 22 -4.24 15.40 -7.96
C LYS A 22 -5.60 15.47 -8.64
N LYS A 23 -6.32 14.35 -8.78
CA LYS A 23 -7.67 14.34 -9.35
C LYS A 23 -8.62 15.13 -8.45
N GLU A 24 -9.57 15.82 -9.07
CA GLU A 24 -10.48 16.74 -8.37
C GLU A 24 -11.24 16.06 -7.23
N GLU A 25 -11.69 14.82 -7.45
CA GLU A 25 -12.38 13.95 -6.50
C GLU A 25 -11.54 13.68 -5.22
N TRP A 26 -10.21 13.63 -5.36
CA TRP A 26 -9.28 13.22 -4.29
C TRP A 26 -8.41 14.37 -3.78
N LYS A 27 -8.68 15.59 -4.20
CA LYS A 27 -7.85 16.78 -3.91
C LYS A 27 -7.67 17.05 -2.40
N HIS A 28 -8.62 16.63 -1.57
CA HIS A 28 -8.47 16.73 -0.11
C HIS A 28 -7.31 15.87 0.43
N TYR A 29 -7.12 14.65 -0.10
CA TYR A 29 -5.97 13.81 0.22
C TYR A 29 -4.66 14.44 -0.24
N PHE A 30 -4.65 15.16 -1.36
CA PHE A 30 -3.45 15.86 -1.83
C PHE A 30 -2.97 16.91 -0.83
N GLY A 31 -3.89 17.68 -0.24
CA GLY A 31 -3.56 18.67 0.80
C GLY A 31 -2.96 18.03 2.05
N LEU A 32 -3.47 16.86 2.45
CA LEU A 32 -2.90 16.06 3.54
C LEU A 32 -1.50 15.54 3.18
N TYR A 33 -1.35 14.98 1.99
CA TYR A 33 -0.09 14.42 1.51
C TYR A 33 1.02 15.49 1.40
N LYS A 34 0.72 16.68 0.90
CA LYS A 34 1.68 17.80 0.85
C LYS A 34 2.12 18.28 2.23
N ASN A 35 1.29 18.09 3.25
CA ASN A 35 1.58 18.45 4.64
C ASN A 35 1.98 17.25 5.52
N LEU A 36 2.34 16.11 4.91
CA LEU A 36 2.57 14.85 5.60
C LEU A 36 3.61 14.95 6.71
N GLU A 37 4.73 15.64 6.48
CA GLU A 37 5.79 15.82 7.49
C GLU A 37 5.25 16.51 8.75
N SER A 38 4.45 17.57 8.58
CA SER A 38 3.81 18.28 9.68
C SER A 38 2.79 17.40 10.41
N ILE A 39 1.99 16.62 9.67
CA ILE A 39 1.02 15.66 10.22
C ILE A 39 1.72 14.61 11.08
N ILE A 40 2.83 14.04 10.61
CA ILE A 40 3.63 13.04 11.33
C ILE A 40 4.25 13.67 12.58
N ARG A 41 4.91 14.82 12.44
CA ARG A 41 5.59 15.51 13.56
C ARG A 41 4.62 15.88 14.68
N CYS A 42 3.41 16.30 14.32
CA CYS A 42 2.36 16.64 15.27
C CYS A 42 1.51 15.43 15.72
N GLN A 43 1.84 14.22 15.26
CA GLN A 43 1.12 12.97 15.56
C GLN A 43 -0.41 13.09 15.39
N LYS A 44 -0.87 13.75 14.32
CA LYS A 44 -2.30 13.95 14.04
C LYS A 44 -2.98 12.63 13.69
N ARG A 45 -3.38 11.86 14.70
CA ARG A 45 -3.95 10.51 14.56
C ARG A 45 -5.28 10.49 13.81
N ASP A 46 -6.08 11.54 13.95
CA ASP A 46 -7.31 11.74 13.19
C ASP A 46 -7.07 11.68 11.67
N VAL A 47 -5.99 12.29 11.21
CA VAL A 47 -5.58 12.29 9.80
C VAL A 47 -4.89 10.98 9.41
N LEU A 48 -3.93 10.51 10.22
CA LEU A 48 -3.17 9.31 9.92
C LEU A 48 -4.09 8.09 9.85
N ASP A 49 -4.98 7.93 10.85
CA ASP A 49 -5.92 6.82 10.95
C ASP A 49 -7.19 7.00 10.10
N MET A 50 -7.28 8.10 9.33
CA MET A 50 -8.39 8.33 8.41
C MET A 50 -8.54 7.18 7.43
N LYS A 51 -9.77 6.68 7.26
CA LYS A 51 -10.06 5.58 6.34
C LYS A 51 -9.98 6.09 4.90
N ILE A 52 -9.24 5.37 4.07
CA ILE A 52 -9.14 5.66 2.63
C ILE A 52 -10.43 5.22 1.94
N ASP A 53 -10.90 6.05 1.00
CA ASP A 53 -12.00 5.70 0.10
C ASP A 53 -11.66 4.46 -0.73
N TYR A 54 -12.59 3.52 -0.84
CA TYR A 54 -12.34 2.26 -1.54
C TYR A 54 -12.10 2.44 -3.04
N LEU A 55 -12.75 3.41 -3.69
CA LEU A 55 -12.54 3.71 -5.11
C LEU A 55 -11.13 4.28 -5.34
N LEU A 56 -10.70 5.19 -4.47
CA LEU A 56 -9.33 5.71 -4.46
C LEU A 56 -8.31 4.58 -4.30
N LEU A 57 -8.52 3.71 -3.30
CA LEU A 57 -7.65 2.55 -3.06
C LEU A 57 -7.58 1.64 -4.29
N LYS A 58 -8.73 1.34 -4.90
CA LYS A 58 -8.81 0.53 -6.12
C LYS A 58 -8.01 1.16 -7.25
N ASN A 59 -8.13 2.47 -7.48
CA ASN A 59 -7.42 3.18 -8.54
C ASN A 59 -5.89 3.13 -8.33
N ILE A 60 -5.41 3.36 -7.11
CA ILE A 60 -3.99 3.25 -6.77
C ILE A 60 -3.49 1.83 -7.02
N CYS A 61 -4.23 0.83 -6.52
CA CYS A 61 -3.87 -0.58 -6.69
C CYS A 61 -3.84 -1.01 -8.16
N SER A 62 -4.76 -0.53 -8.99
CA SER A 62 -4.81 -0.86 -10.42
C SER A 62 -3.63 -0.29 -11.21
N ASN A 63 -3.03 0.80 -10.74
CA ASN A 63 -1.88 1.43 -11.38
C ASN A 63 -0.53 0.99 -10.79
N SER A 64 -0.54 0.25 -9.68
CA SER A 64 0.64 -0.26 -9.00
C SER A 64 1.29 -1.41 -9.77
N LYS A 65 2.62 -1.48 -9.70
CA LYS A 65 3.42 -2.61 -10.21
C LYS A 65 3.69 -3.66 -9.14
N LYS A 66 3.22 -3.45 -7.90
CA LYS A 66 3.44 -4.39 -6.79
C LYS A 66 2.74 -5.70 -7.06
N LYS A 67 3.50 -6.77 -6.86
CA LYS A 67 3.03 -8.14 -6.94
C LYS A 67 3.13 -8.80 -5.59
N ILE A 68 2.12 -9.56 -5.25
CA ILE A 68 2.12 -10.43 -4.07
C ILE A 68 1.90 -11.85 -4.57
N TYR A 69 2.64 -12.80 -4.04
CA TYR A 69 2.53 -14.21 -4.33
C TYR A 69 2.11 -14.94 -3.08
N PHE A 70 1.07 -15.76 -3.16
CA PHE A 70 0.61 -16.59 -2.05
C PHE A 70 1.05 -18.03 -2.24
N SER A 71 1.79 -18.53 -1.25
CA SER A 71 2.20 -19.93 -1.22
C SER A 71 1.16 -20.75 -0.49
N THR A 72 0.42 -21.58 -1.23
CA THR A 72 -0.64 -22.44 -0.68
C THR A 72 -0.09 -23.50 0.28
N SER A 73 1.11 -24.01 0.01
CA SER A 73 1.79 -25.04 0.83
C SER A 73 2.24 -24.49 2.18
N LYS A 74 2.78 -23.27 2.21
CA LYS A 74 3.28 -22.62 3.43
C LYS A 74 2.24 -21.73 4.10
N LYS A 75 1.15 -21.38 3.40
CA LYS A 75 0.14 -20.39 3.80
C LYS A 75 0.75 -19.02 4.13
N ILE A 76 1.72 -18.57 3.33
CA ILE A 76 2.46 -17.31 3.51
C ILE A 76 2.40 -16.49 2.22
N ILE A 77 2.45 -15.16 2.34
CA ILE A 77 2.60 -14.22 1.22
C ILE A 77 4.05 -13.76 1.05
N TYR A 78 4.43 -13.51 -0.20
CA TYR A 78 5.74 -13.05 -0.64
C TYR A 78 5.59 -11.94 -1.68
N SER A 79 6.62 -11.15 -1.93
CA SER A 79 6.67 -10.14 -3.00
C SER A 79 7.22 -10.70 -4.32
N TYR A 80 7.77 -11.91 -4.26
CA TYR A 80 8.35 -12.65 -5.37
C TYR A 80 7.80 -14.07 -5.38
N GLN A 81 7.83 -14.69 -6.55
CA GLN A 81 7.45 -16.10 -6.68
C GLN A 81 8.55 -16.98 -6.10
N ASN A 82 8.25 -17.70 -5.02
CA ASN A 82 9.21 -18.59 -4.37
C ASN A 82 9.14 -20.03 -4.92
N LEU A 83 7.96 -20.46 -5.36
CA LEU A 83 7.70 -21.76 -6.00
C LEU A 83 6.82 -21.56 -7.25
N ASP A 84 6.95 -22.47 -8.22
CA ASP A 84 6.10 -22.48 -9.43
C ASP A 84 4.61 -22.62 -9.12
N THR A 85 4.27 -23.15 -7.94
CA THR A 85 2.90 -23.33 -7.46
C THR A 85 2.35 -22.12 -6.68
N ASP A 86 3.18 -21.10 -6.42
CA ASP A 86 2.72 -19.88 -5.77
C ASP A 86 1.80 -19.09 -6.72
N GLN A 87 0.72 -18.56 -6.17
CA GLN A 87 -0.28 -17.84 -6.96
C GLN A 87 -0.06 -16.34 -6.85
N GLU A 88 0.05 -15.64 -7.98
CA GLU A 88 0.04 -14.17 -7.99
C GLU A 88 -1.34 -13.66 -7.55
N ILE A 89 -1.33 -12.75 -6.58
CA ILE A 89 -2.49 -12.05 -6.05
C ILE A 89 -2.32 -10.57 -6.36
N VAL A 90 -3.34 -9.99 -6.99
CA VAL A 90 -3.43 -8.54 -7.20
C VAL A 90 -3.41 -7.83 -5.84
N ILE A 91 -2.60 -6.79 -5.71
CA ILE A 91 -2.41 -6.03 -4.46
C ILE A 91 -3.72 -5.64 -3.76
N LEU A 92 -4.74 -5.23 -4.52
CA LEU A 92 -6.06 -4.91 -3.97
C LEU A 92 -6.70 -6.11 -3.25
N LYS A 93 -6.66 -7.29 -3.88
CA LYS A 93 -7.18 -8.53 -3.28
C LYS A 93 -6.35 -8.94 -2.06
N ALA A 94 -5.04 -8.71 -2.09
CA ALA A 94 -4.21 -8.98 -0.92
C ALA A 94 -4.60 -8.06 0.27
N ILE A 95 -4.89 -6.79 0.01
CA ILE A 95 -5.37 -5.83 1.02
C ILE A 95 -6.71 -6.25 1.64
N ASP A 96 -7.60 -6.86 0.85
CA ASP A 96 -8.88 -7.37 1.35
C ASP A 96 -8.73 -8.66 2.18
N LEU A 97 -7.71 -9.49 1.87
CA LEU A 97 -7.50 -10.81 2.47
C LEU A 97 -6.55 -10.79 3.68
N PHE A 98 -5.58 -9.90 3.70
CA PHE A 98 -4.51 -9.85 4.68
C PHE A 98 -4.51 -8.53 5.44
N ASN A 99 -4.02 -8.55 6.68
CA ASN A 99 -3.85 -7.31 7.44
C ASN A 99 -2.70 -6.47 6.83
N HIS A 100 -2.71 -5.17 7.12
CA HIS A 100 -1.70 -4.24 6.62
C HIS A 100 -0.28 -4.68 7.01
N ASP A 101 -0.06 -5.05 8.28
CA ASP A 101 1.25 -5.40 8.82
C ASP A 101 1.89 -6.57 8.05
N ALA A 102 1.11 -7.59 7.64
CA ALA A 102 1.62 -8.68 6.82
C ALA A 102 2.00 -8.22 5.41
N ILE A 103 1.27 -7.26 4.83
CA ILE A 103 1.56 -6.71 3.50
C ILE A 103 2.81 -5.82 3.55
N GLU A 104 2.92 -4.98 4.58
CA GLU A 104 4.11 -4.16 4.85
C GLU A 104 5.35 -5.06 4.99
N GLU A 105 5.29 -6.08 5.84
CA GLU A 105 6.40 -7.01 6.09
C GLU A 105 6.88 -7.70 4.79
N VAL A 106 5.95 -8.06 3.91
CA VAL A 106 6.28 -8.61 2.59
C VAL A 106 7.14 -7.65 1.78
N PHE A 107 6.78 -6.38 1.72
CA PHE A 107 7.55 -5.40 0.96
C PHE A 107 8.85 -5.02 1.68
N GLU A 108 8.86 -4.90 3.00
CA GLU A 108 10.07 -4.61 3.80
C GLU A 108 11.16 -5.68 3.64
N LYS A 109 10.80 -6.96 3.79
CA LYS A 109 11.76 -8.08 3.70
C LYS A 109 12.42 -8.16 2.33
N THR A 110 11.68 -7.81 1.29
CA THR A 110 12.20 -7.77 -0.08
C THR A 110 13.29 -6.73 -0.25
N PHE A 111 13.09 -5.53 0.31
CA PHE A 111 14.10 -4.48 0.28
C PHE A 111 15.35 -4.85 1.10
N SER A 112 15.19 -5.62 2.18
CA SER A 112 16.34 -6.07 2.99
C SER A 112 17.23 -7.10 2.28
N GLN A 113 16.68 -7.87 1.35
CA GLN A 113 17.41 -8.90 0.59
C GLN A 113 18.11 -8.36 -0.68
N LEU A 114 17.83 -7.10 -1.06
CA LEU A 114 18.42 -6.42 -2.23
C LEU A 114 19.61 -5.51 -1.89
N LYS A 115 20.16 -5.61 -0.67
CA LYS A 115 21.38 -4.91 -0.22
C LYS A 115 22.54 -5.88 -0.08
#